data_AF-A0A5J5IEH5-F1
#
_entry.id   AF-A0A5J5IEH5-F1
#
_cell.length_a   1.000
_cell.length_b   1.000
_cell.length_c   1.000
_cell.angle_alpha   90.00
_cell.angle_beta   90.00
_cell.angle_gamma   90.00
#
_symmetry.space_group_name_H-M   'P 1'
#
loop_
_entity.id
_entity.type
_entity.pdbx_description
1 polymer ?
#
loop_
_entity_poly.entity_id
_entity_poly.type
_entity_poly.pdbx_seq_one_letter_code
_entity_poly.pdbx_strand_id
1 'polypeptide(L)'
;MFDVNVKILSELKNFITVVSSNRELLGKFCSSDKDFSRSRKLPFDKLAFFIIKLCKKTLSVELERYFEELNNSMPCSASAFTQQRCKLHFSFFYWWNAVLYRSYYFYSSNQVKRWNEYRLIAADGSNINVINSAALSKHFGG
;
A
#
# COMPACT_ATOMS: atom_id res chain seq x y z
N MET A 1 -10.31 13.24 -16.95
CA MET A 1 -9.17 12.59 -16.26
C MET A 1 -9.06 12.99 -14.78
N PHE A 2 -9.12 14.29 -14.43
CA PHE A 2 -9.07 14.74 -13.02
C PHE A 2 -10.18 14.13 -12.13
N ASP A 3 -11.43 14.14 -12.61
CA ASP A 3 -12.57 13.55 -11.90
C ASP A 3 -12.43 12.03 -11.64
N VAL A 4 -11.89 11.29 -12.61
CA VAL A 4 -11.62 9.85 -12.48
C VAL A 4 -10.59 9.59 -11.38
N ASN A 5 -9.49 10.35 -11.37
CA ASN A 5 -8.44 10.17 -10.36
C ASN A 5 -8.97 10.44 -8.95
N VAL A 6 -9.81 11.46 -8.78
CA VAL A 6 -10.45 11.76 -7.48
C VAL A 6 -11.35 10.60 -7.04
N LYS A 7 -12.16 10.03 -7.96
CA LYS A 7 -12.99 8.86 -7.68
C LYS A 7 -12.15 7.65 -7.25
N ILE A 8 -11.09 7.34 -7.99
CA ILE A 8 -10.16 6.24 -7.64
C ILE A 8 -9.54 6.46 -6.27
N LEU A 9 -9.09 7.69 -5.96
CA LEU A 9 -8.55 8.01 -4.63
C LEU A 9 -9.60 7.83 -3.52
N SER A 10 -10.88 8.13 -3.81
CA SER A 10 -11.98 7.88 -2.89
C SER A 10 -12.17 6.38 -2.64
N GLU A 11 -12.18 5.55 -3.69
CA GLU A 11 -12.29 4.08 -3.57
C GLU A 11 -11.15 3.48 -2.74
N LEU A 12 -9.93 3.92 -2.99
CA LEU A 12 -8.74 3.44 -2.29
C LEU A 12 -8.75 3.82 -0.81
N LYS A 13 -9.19 5.04 -0.48
CA LYS A 13 -9.39 5.48 0.91
C LYS A 13 -10.50 4.69 1.58
N ASN A 14 -11.64 4.51 0.89
CA ASN A 14 -12.78 3.76 1.39
C ASN A 14 -12.39 2.31 1.71
N PHE A 15 -11.59 1.66 0.85
CA PHE A 15 -11.04 0.33 1.13
C PHE A 15 -10.30 0.28 2.47
N ILE A 16 -9.38 1.22 2.72
CA ILE A 16 -8.61 1.27 3.98
C ILE A 16 -9.55 1.51 5.17
N THR A 17 -10.51 2.42 5.04
CA THR A 17 -11.50 2.71 6.08
C THR A 17 -12.33 1.48 6.42
N VAL A 18 -12.90 0.79 5.43
CA VAL A 18 -13.72 -0.42 5.62
C VAL A 18 -12.91 -1.54 6.26
N VAL A 19 -11.68 -1.75 5.81
CA VAL A 19 -10.78 -2.76 6.39
C VAL A 19 -10.41 -2.41 7.82
N SER A 20 -10.10 -1.14 8.11
CA SER A 20 -9.74 -0.69 9.46
C SER A 20 -10.90 -0.82 10.46
N SER A 21 -12.13 -0.58 10.01
CA SER A 21 -13.34 -0.63 10.84
C SER A 21 -13.90 -2.04 11.04
N ASN A 22 -13.46 -3.05 10.27
CA ASN A 22 -13.95 -4.43 10.39
C ASN A 22 -12.81 -5.38 10.78
N ARG A 23 -12.87 -5.92 12.00
CA ARG A 23 -11.80 -6.77 12.55
C ARG A 23 -11.62 -8.08 11.79
N GLU A 24 -12.71 -8.72 11.39
CA GLU A 24 -12.67 -9.98 10.64
C GLU A 24 -12.03 -9.77 9.28
N LEU A 25 -12.38 -8.67 8.62
CA LEU A 25 -11.80 -8.29 7.33
C LEU A 25 -10.32 -7.92 7.47
N LEU A 26 -9.95 -7.14 8.49
CA LEU A 26 -8.56 -6.80 8.80
C LEU A 26 -7.71 -8.05 9.02
N GLY A 27 -8.25 -9.08 9.68
CA GLY A 27 -7.57 -10.35 9.90
C GLY A 27 -7.07 -11.01 8.61
N LYS A 28 -7.80 -10.86 7.49
CA LYS A 28 -7.41 -11.38 6.16
C LYS A 28 -6.19 -10.68 5.54
N PHE A 29 -5.78 -9.56 6.13
CA PHE A 29 -4.65 -8.73 5.70
C PHE A 29 -3.53 -8.67 6.76
N CYS A 30 -3.62 -9.48 7.80
CA CYS A 30 -2.63 -9.56 8.88
C CYS A 30 -1.83 -10.86 8.80
N SER A 31 -0.60 -10.83 9.31
CA SER A 31 0.22 -12.04 9.48
C SER A 31 -0.26 -12.90 10.65
N SER A 32 -0.88 -12.30 11.67
CA SER A 32 -1.49 -12.97 12.81
C SER A 32 -2.82 -12.34 13.22
N ASP A 33 -3.75 -13.14 13.74
CA ASP A 33 -5.04 -12.70 14.28
C ASP A 33 -4.94 -11.70 15.44
N LYS A 34 -3.75 -11.54 16.03
CA LYS A 34 -3.49 -10.57 17.11
C LYS A 34 -2.90 -9.25 16.59
N ASP A 35 -2.51 -9.17 15.33
CA ASP A 35 -1.88 -7.98 14.77
C ASP A 35 -2.88 -6.83 14.62
N PHE A 36 -2.41 -5.60 14.88
CA PHE A 36 -3.24 -4.39 14.90
C PHE A 36 -4.46 -4.44 15.84
N SER A 37 -4.52 -5.38 16.79
CA SER A 37 -5.62 -5.48 17.76
C SER A 37 -5.58 -4.38 18.83
N ARG A 38 -4.42 -3.76 19.04
CA ARG A 38 -4.21 -2.68 20.02
C ARG A 38 -4.06 -1.35 19.31
N SER A 39 -4.69 -0.30 19.85
CA SER A 39 -4.46 1.07 19.42
C SER A 39 -3.07 1.54 19.87
N ARG A 40 -2.09 1.48 18.97
CA ARG A 40 -0.72 2.00 19.14
C ARG A 40 -0.56 3.26 18.29
N LYS A 41 0.64 3.87 18.30
CA LYS A 41 0.94 5.06 17.49
C LYS A 41 0.75 4.85 15.98
N LEU A 42 0.93 3.60 15.50
CA LEU A 42 0.87 3.22 14.09
C LEU A 42 -0.12 2.04 13.87
N PRO A 43 -1.44 2.29 13.96
CA PRO A 43 -2.48 1.33 13.58
C PRO A 43 -2.47 1.05 12.07
N PHE A 44 -3.30 0.11 11.63
CA PHE A 44 -3.34 -0.38 10.25
C PHE A 44 -3.54 0.73 9.21
N ASP A 45 -4.52 1.60 9.43
CA ASP A 45 -4.84 2.72 8.54
C ASP A 45 -3.68 3.71 8.41
N LYS A 46 -3.06 4.13 9.52
CA LYS A 46 -1.89 5.02 9.48
C LYS A 46 -0.69 4.37 8.80
N LEU A 47 -0.45 3.08 9.06
CA LEU A 47 0.58 2.32 8.36
C LEU A 47 0.30 2.28 6.85
N ALA A 48 -0.92 1.96 6.45
CA ALA A 48 -1.34 1.88 5.07
C ALA A 48 -1.16 3.25 4.38
N PHE A 49 -1.71 4.33 4.95
CA PHE A 49 -1.56 5.68 4.41
C PHE A 49 -0.11 6.13 4.29
N PHE A 50 0.74 5.79 5.26
CA PHE A 50 2.17 6.10 5.18
C PHE A 50 2.87 5.40 4.02
N ILE A 51 2.57 4.11 3.77
CA ILE A 51 3.17 3.35 2.66
C ILE A 51 2.85 4.00 1.30
N ILE A 52 1.66 4.61 1.18
CA ILE A 52 1.16 5.24 -0.06
C ILE A 52 1.87 6.57 -0.36
N LYS A 53 2.38 7.23 0.68
CA LYS A 53 3.01 8.55 0.57
C LYS A 53 4.24 8.56 -0.34
N LEU A 54 4.75 7.38 -0.72
CA LEU A 54 5.88 7.21 -1.64
C LEU A 54 7.09 8.03 -1.17
N CYS A 55 7.49 7.74 0.07
CA CYS A 55 8.57 8.40 0.80
C CYS A 55 9.81 8.62 -0.06
N LYS A 56 10.25 9.88 -0.20
CA LYS A 56 11.42 10.26 -1.03
C LYS A 56 12.65 10.59 -0.19
N LYS A 57 12.48 10.83 1.10
CA LYS A 57 13.55 11.09 2.06
C LYS A 57 13.82 9.86 2.93
N THR A 58 14.73 10.01 3.89
CA THR A 58 14.98 8.95 4.89
C THR A 58 13.70 8.64 5.65
N LEU A 59 13.52 7.36 6.02
CA LEU A 59 12.32 6.90 6.72
C LEU A 59 12.03 7.70 8.00
N SER A 60 13.06 8.07 8.76
CA SER A 60 12.91 8.89 9.97
C SER A 60 12.31 10.27 9.69
N VAL A 61 12.80 10.96 8.65
CA VAL A 61 12.31 12.30 8.26
C VAL A 61 10.88 12.23 7.74
N GLU A 62 10.55 11.18 6.98
CA GLU A 62 9.19 10.98 6.46
C GLU A 62 8.20 10.65 7.58
N LEU A 63 8.61 9.83 8.56
CA LEU A 63 7.80 9.51 9.73
C LEU A 63 7.54 10.75 10.60
N GLU A 64 8.57 11.56 10.85
CA GLU A 64 8.40 12.82 11.61
C GLU A 64 7.35 13.72 10.94
N ARG A 65 7.53 14.02 9.66
CA ARG A 65 6.59 14.82 8.86
C ARG A 65 5.19 14.25 8.81
N TYR A 66 5.07 12.93 8.67
CA TYR A 66 3.77 12.27 8.61
C TYR A 66 3.00 12.42 9.93
N PHE A 67 3.67 12.32 11.08
CA PHE A 67 3.03 12.51 12.38
C PHE A 67 2.75 13.98 12.68
N GLU A 68 3.59 14.91 12.21
CA GLU A 68 3.32 16.37 12.23
C GLU A 68 2.05 16.72 11.45
N GLU A 69 1.88 16.20 10.22
CA GLU A 69 0.69 16.39 9.38
C GLU A 69 -0.59 15.85 10.04
N LEU A 70 -0.46 14.88 10.95
CA LEU A 70 -1.56 14.31 11.72
C LEU A 70 -1.80 15.03 13.06
N ASN A 71 -1.12 16.16 13.32
CA ASN A 71 -1.13 16.88 14.60
C ASN A 71 -0.80 15.96 15.80
N ASN A 72 0.10 15.00 15.61
CA ASN A 72 0.49 14.05 16.63
C ASN A 72 1.95 14.27 17.01
N SER A 73 2.17 14.83 18.21
CA SER A 73 3.48 15.30 18.68
C SER A 73 4.53 14.20 18.92
N MET A 74 4.14 12.93 18.84
CA MET A 74 5.01 11.80 19.16
C MET A 74 5.12 10.81 18.01
N PRO A 75 6.05 11.01 17.05
CA PRO A 75 6.27 10.08 15.95
C PRO A 75 6.69 8.68 16.44
N CYS A 76 6.49 7.68 15.59
CA CYS A 76 7.09 6.36 15.81
C CYS A 76 8.51 6.31 15.25
N SER A 77 9.37 5.47 15.82
CA SER A 77 10.71 5.25 15.28
C SER A 77 10.68 4.44 13.98
N ALA A 78 11.75 4.52 13.18
CA ALA A 78 11.93 3.69 11.99
C ALA A 78 11.82 2.18 12.30
N SER A 79 12.38 1.73 13.43
CA SER A 79 12.25 0.33 13.87
C SER A 79 10.80 -0.06 14.20
N ALA A 80 10.06 0.82 14.89
CA ALA A 80 8.64 0.59 15.18
C ALA A 80 7.80 0.52 13.88
N PHE A 81 8.12 1.35 12.88
CA PHE A 81 7.51 1.25 11.55
C PHE A 81 7.81 -0.11 10.90
N THR A 82 9.08 -0.52 10.84
CA THR A 82 9.47 -1.81 10.22
C THR A 82 8.76 -2.98 10.88
N GLN A 83 8.72 -3.01 12.21
CA GLN A 83 8.02 -4.06 12.97
C GLN A 83 6.51 -4.08 12.69
N GLN A 84 5.87 -2.91 12.58
CA GLN A 84 4.45 -2.86 12.20
C GLN A 84 4.21 -3.26 10.76
N ARG A 85 5.11 -2.88 9.84
CA ARG A 85 5.01 -3.27 8.42
C ARG A 85 5.06 -4.78 8.24
N CYS A 86 5.88 -5.50 9.01
CA CYS A 86 5.96 -6.97 8.95
C CYS A 86 4.65 -7.68 9.33
N LYS A 87 3.73 -6.99 10.02
CA LYS A 87 2.42 -7.53 10.38
C LYS A 87 1.39 -7.43 9.26
N LEU A 88 1.66 -6.60 8.26
CA LEU A 88 0.79 -6.42 7.11
C LEU A 88 1.10 -7.52 6.08
N HIS A 89 0.12 -8.37 5.82
CA HIS A 89 0.26 -9.47 4.87
C HIS A 89 0.24 -8.94 3.42
N PHE A 90 0.98 -9.60 2.51
CA PHE A 90 1.12 -9.14 1.12
C PHE A 90 -0.22 -9.10 0.36
N SER A 91 -1.21 -9.89 0.78
CA SER A 91 -2.57 -9.91 0.22
C SER A 91 -3.22 -8.53 0.23
N PHE A 92 -2.88 -7.66 1.20
CA PHE A 92 -3.33 -6.28 1.24
C PHE A 92 -3.00 -5.55 -0.06
N PHE A 93 -1.74 -5.60 -0.50
CA PHE A 93 -1.29 -4.91 -1.71
C PHE A 93 -1.94 -5.48 -2.97
N TYR A 94 -2.15 -6.79 -3.02
CA TYR A 94 -2.86 -7.44 -4.13
C TYR A 94 -4.28 -6.89 -4.27
N TRP A 95 -5.07 -6.92 -3.20
CA TRP A 95 -6.47 -6.48 -3.22
C TRP A 95 -6.61 -4.99 -3.39
N TRP A 96 -5.72 -4.21 -2.78
CA TRP A 96 -5.74 -2.77 -2.89
C TRP A 96 -5.34 -2.30 -4.30
N ASN A 97 -4.36 -2.96 -4.94
CA ASN A 97 -4.09 -2.78 -6.37
C ASN A 97 -5.28 -3.24 -7.24
N ALA A 98 -6.01 -4.28 -6.81
CA ALA A 98 -7.23 -4.69 -7.50
C ALA A 98 -8.32 -3.62 -7.48
N VAL A 99 -8.50 -2.93 -6.35
CA VAL A 99 -9.38 -1.75 -6.26
C VAL A 99 -8.90 -0.67 -7.23
N LEU A 100 -7.60 -0.36 -7.27
CA LEU A 100 -7.03 0.64 -8.17
C LEU A 100 -7.37 0.37 -9.64
N TYR A 101 -6.95 -0.79 -10.18
CA TYR A 101 -7.12 -1.03 -11.62
C TYR A 101 -8.59 -1.23 -11.98
N ARG A 102 -9.40 -1.87 -11.13
CA ARG A 102 -10.85 -2.05 -11.39
C ARG A 102 -11.56 -0.71 -11.42
N SER A 103 -11.26 0.17 -10.47
CA SER A 103 -11.82 1.53 -10.43
C SER A 103 -11.44 2.31 -11.67
N TYR A 104 -10.19 2.21 -12.12
CA TYR A 104 -9.75 2.85 -13.37
C TYR A 104 -10.58 2.41 -14.57
N TYR A 105 -10.75 1.10 -14.80
CA TYR A 105 -11.53 0.60 -15.94
C TYR A 105 -13.02 0.85 -15.81
N PHE A 106 -13.57 0.89 -14.59
CA PHE A 106 -14.96 1.22 -14.35
C PHE A 106 -15.24 2.69 -14.72
N TYR A 107 -14.47 3.61 -14.14
CA TYR A 107 -14.66 5.05 -14.34
C TYR A 107 -14.16 5.58 -15.68
N SER A 108 -13.23 4.89 -16.33
CA SER A 108 -12.66 5.28 -17.63
C SER A 108 -13.18 4.44 -18.80
N SER A 109 -14.18 3.57 -18.60
CA SER A 109 -14.66 2.60 -19.59
C SER A 109 -14.86 3.18 -21.00
N ASN A 110 -15.43 4.39 -21.11
CA ASN A 110 -15.67 5.08 -22.39
C ASN A 110 -14.43 5.80 -22.97
N GLN A 111 -13.34 5.89 -22.21
CA GLN A 111 -12.10 6.63 -22.57
C GLN A 111 -10.92 5.69 -22.84
N VAL A 112 -11.03 4.40 -22.50
CA VAL A 112 -9.95 3.43 -22.71
C VAL A 112 -9.89 3.03 -24.18
N LYS A 113 -8.87 3.53 -24.88
CA LYS A 113 -8.57 3.13 -26.26
C LYS A 113 -8.10 1.67 -26.30
N ARG A 114 -8.52 0.95 -27.34
CA ARG A 114 -8.10 -0.43 -27.65
C ARG A 114 -7.28 -0.45 -28.94
N TRP A 115 -6.38 -1.42 -29.04
CA TRP A 115 -5.64 -1.71 -30.27
C TRP A 115 -6.16 -3.03 -30.84
N ASN A 116 -6.84 -2.99 -31.98
CA ASN A 116 -7.48 -4.16 -32.59
C ASN A 116 -8.38 -4.93 -31.59
N GLU A 117 -9.23 -4.24 -30.84
CA GLU A 117 -10.05 -4.80 -29.75
C GLU A 117 -9.30 -5.34 -28.51
N TYR A 118 -7.97 -5.33 -28.53
CA TYR A 118 -7.13 -5.73 -27.40
C TYR A 118 -6.75 -4.56 -26.50
N ARG A 119 -6.53 -4.88 -25.23
CA ARG A 119 -5.89 -3.98 -24.27
C ARG A 119 -4.38 -4.07 -24.45
N LEU A 120 -3.75 -2.96 -24.79
CA LEU A 120 -2.30 -2.86 -24.81
C LEU A 120 -1.80 -2.59 -23.39
N ILE A 121 -0.96 -3.47 -22.86
CA ILE A 121 -0.29 -3.30 -21.58
C ILE A 121 1.21 -3.22 -21.88
N ALA A 122 1.79 -2.05 -21.66
CA ALA A 122 3.24 -1.87 -21.72
C ALA A 122 3.77 -1.84 -20.29
N ALA A 123 4.77 -2.66 -20.01
CA ALA A 123 5.53 -2.62 -18.77
C ALA A 123 6.97 -2.23 -19.13
N ASP A 124 7.45 -1.13 -18.58
CA ASP A 124 8.88 -0.83 -18.59
C ASP A 124 9.59 -1.74 -17.55
N GLY A 125 10.84 -2.09 -17.81
CA GLY A 125 11.63 -2.91 -16.91
C GLY A 125 11.71 -2.26 -15.52
N SER A 126 11.45 -3.03 -14.47
CA SER A 126 11.62 -2.57 -13.09
C SER A 126 12.78 -3.33 -12.45
N ASN A 127 13.68 -2.61 -11.78
CA ASN A 127 14.72 -3.21 -10.95
C ASN A 127 14.18 -3.43 -9.53
N ILE A 128 14.32 -4.64 -9.02
CA ILE A 128 14.01 -4.96 -7.62
C ILE A 128 15.27 -5.47 -6.94
N ASN A 129 15.61 -4.88 -5.80
CA ASN A 129 16.66 -5.41 -4.93
C ASN A 129 16.07 -6.61 -4.17
N VAL A 130 16.53 -7.81 -4.50
CA VAL A 130 16.22 -9.02 -3.74
C VAL A 130 17.12 -9.10 -2.50
N ILE A 131 16.62 -9.70 -1.42
CA ILE A 131 17.41 -9.91 -0.21
C ILE A 131 18.62 -10.77 -0.57
N ASN A 132 19.81 -10.34 -0.18
CA ASN A 132 21.02 -11.14 -0.38
C ASN A 132 20.94 -12.40 0.51
N SER A 133 20.57 -13.51 -0.11
CA SER A 133 20.52 -14.84 0.51
C SER A 133 21.11 -15.85 -0.47
N ALA A 134 21.73 -16.91 0.05
CA ALA A 134 22.34 -17.94 -0.78
C ALA A 134 21.34 -18.56 -1.78
N ALA A 135 20.09 -18.76 -1.36
CA ALA A 135 19.03 -19.28 -2.22
C ALA A 135 18.70 -18.35 -3.39
N LEU A 136 18.58 -17.04 -3.12
CA LEU A 136 18.26 -16.04 -4.14
C LEU A 136 19.44 -15.77 -5.06
N SER A 137 20.67 -15.70 -4.54
CA SER A 137 21.89 -15.55 -5.35
C SER A 137 22.10 -16.74 -6.29
N LYS A 138 21.85 -17.97 -5.84
CA LYS A 138 21.91 -19.17 -6.70
C LYS A 138 20.87 -19.14 -7.83
N HIS A 139 19.68 -18.58 -7.59
CA HIS A 139 18.59 -18.58 -8.56
C HIS A 139 18.67 -17.41 -9.55
N PHE A 140 18.94 -16.20 -9.05
CA PHE A 140 18.89 -14.95 -9.83
C PHE A 140 20.26 -14.44 -10.28
N GLY A 141 21.36 -15.00 -9.75
CA GLY A 141 22.69 -14.42 -9.91
C GLY A 141 22.92 -13.29 -8.90
N GLY A 142 24.18 -13.16 -8.45
CA GLY A 142 24.64 -12.06 -7.60
C GLY A 142 25.24 -10.94 -8.42
#